data_AF-A0A1X3P719-F1
#
_entry.id   AF-A0A1X3P719-F1
#
_cell.length_a   1.000
_cell.length_b   1.000
_cell.length_c   1.000
_cell.angle_alpha   90.00
_cell.angle_beta   90.00
_cell.angle_gamma   90.00
#
_symmetry.space_group_name_H-M   'P 1'
#
loop_
_entity.id
_entity.type
_entity.pdbx_description
1 polymer ?
#
loop_
_entity_poly.entity_id
_entity_poly.type
_entity_poly.pdbx_seq_one_letter_code
_entity_poly.pdbx_strand_id
1 'polypeptide(L)'
;MRPESPTGSHLDDIPASGHARNVTRINWLLRPLDDDLSDVVVEAHGARRRHAAPLEEFRHDPKEALPADFPEITSFTVSRMSHLGLQKTTKGKDSFINSVMVALDEFYAMIHQRQRTWTPPAPQYRSRPDEARGDEVYSSEELAAAATENPGELEELPAPTPEG
;
A
#
# COMPACT_ATOMS: atom_id res chain seq x y z
N MET A 1 -14.73 -46.66 -14.87
CA MET A 1 -13.66 -46.10 -14.01
C MET A 1 -13.28 -44.76 -14.63
N ARG A 2 -13.75 -43.64 -14.09
CA ARG A 2 -13.43 -42.30 -14.64
C ARG A 2 -12.00 -41.95 -14.17
N PRO A 3 -11.11 -41.46 -15.04
CA PRO A 3 -9.81 -40.99 -14.60
C PRO A 3 -10.00 -39.72 -13.77
N GLU A 4 -9.47 -39.72 -12.56
CA GLU A 4 -9.48 -38.59 -11.65
C GLU A 4 -8.42 -37.61 -12.15
N SER A 5 -8.83 -36.40 -12.54
CA SER A 5 -7.91 -35.39 -13.07
C SER A 5 -6.94 -34.93 -11.97
N PRO A 6 -5.63 -34.83 -12.26
CA PRO A 6 -4.69 -34.29 -11.28
C PRO A 6 -5.06 -32.84 -10.98
N THR A 7 -5.38 -32.55 -9.72
CA THR A 7 -5.67 -31.18 -9.26
C THR A 7 -4.35 -30.54 -8.81
N GLY A 8 -3.99 -29.40 -9.42
CA GLY A 8 -2.86 -28.59 -8.97
C GLY A 8 -3.35 -27.51 -7.99
N SER A 9 -2.59 -27.29 -6.92
CA SER A 9 -2.76 -26.16 -6.01
C SER A 9 -1.53 -25.27 -6.09
N HIS A 10 -1.73 -23.96 -6.23
CA HIS A 10 -0.66 -22.95 -6.25
C HIS A 10 -0.81 -22.03 -5.04
N LEU A 11 0.32 -21.61 -4.45
CA LEU A 11 0.43 -21.06 -3.10
C LEU A 11 1.22 -19.76 -3.13
N ASP A 12 0.63 -18.66 -2.69
CA ASP A 12 1.33 -17.38 -2.48
C ASP A 12 1.15 -16.90 -1.04
N ASP A 13 2.25 -16.48 -0.38
CA ASP A 13 2.27 -15.90 0.97
C ASP A 13 2.27 -14.36 0.90
N ILE A 14 1.25 -13.74 1.48
CA ILE A 14 0.99 -12.31 1.40
C ILE A 14 1.10 -11.68 2.80
N PRO A 15 1.99 -10.71 3.04
CA PRO A 15 2.13 -10.08 4.35
C PRO A 15 0.88 -9.25 4.68
N ALA A 16 0.38 -9.38 5.91
CA ALA A 16 -0.80 -8.64 6.34
C ALA A 16 -0.45 -7.17 6.69
N SER A 17 -1.24 -6.21 6.20
CA SER A 17 -1.02 -4.77 6.39
C SER A 17 -0.79 -4.39 7.87
N GLY A 18 0.30 -3.69 8.19
CA GLY A 18 0.70 -3.34 9.56
C GLY A 18 -0.36 -2.57 10.37
N HIS A 19 -0.43 -2.85 11.67
CA HIS A 19 -1.27 -2.20 12.70
C HIS A 19 -2.79 -2.12 12.43
N ALA A 20 -3.36 -3.07 11.69
CA ALA A 20 -4.79 -3.11 11.40
C ALA A 20 -5.49 -4.27 12.13
N ARG A 21 -6.80 -4.14 12.43
CA ARG A 21 -7.62 -5.24 12.95
C ARG A 21 -7.70 -6.37 11.91
N ASN A 22 -7.90 -7.62 12.35
CA ASN A 22 -7.99 -8.78 11.45
C ASN A 22 -9.00 -8.60 10.31
N VAL A 23 -10.18 -8.04 10.60
CA VAL A 23 -11.19 -7.70 9.58
C VAL A 23 -10.65 -6.72 8.54
N THR A 24 -9.89 -5.72 8.94
CA THR A 24 -9.28 -4.75 8.03
C THR A 24 -8.20 -5.41 7.16
N ARG A 25 -7.42 -6.34 7.72
CA ARG A 25 -6.42 -7.13 6.98
C ARG A 25 -7.07 -8.03 5.92
N ILE A 26 -8.18 -8.69 6.28
CA ILE A 26 -8.98 -9.48 5.32
C ILE A 26 -9.52 -8.57 4.22
N ASN A 27 -10.17 -7.46 4.56
CA ASN A 27 -10.69 -6.53 3.56
C ASN A 27 -9.60 -5.95 2.65
N TRP A 28 -8.37 -5.81 3.15
CA TRP A 28 -7.24 -5.44 2.30
C TRP A 28 -6.90 -6.54 1.29
N LEU A 29 -6.91 -7.81 1.70
CA LEU A 29 -6.70 -8.96 0.82
C LEU A 29 -7.83 -9.14 -0.20
N LEU A 30 -9.08 -8.89 0.16
CA LEU A 30 -10.23 -9.09 -0.72
C LEU A 30 -10.29 -8.08 -1.88
N ARG A 31 -9.80 -6.85 -1.68
CA ARG A 31 -9.82 -5.77 -2.68
C ARG A 31 -9.19 -6.09 -4.04
N PRO A 32 -8.03 -6.75 -4.12
CA PRO A 32 -7.45 -7.15 -5.40
C PRO A 32 -8.09 -8.39 -6.03
N LEU A 33 -8.90 -9.16 -5.29
CA LEU A 33 -9.43 -10.44 -5.78
C LEU A 33 -10.78 -10.24 -6.49
N ASP A 34 -10.86 -10.71 -7.74
CA ASP A 34 -12.06 -10.60 -8.59
C ASP A 34 -13.25 -11.42 -8.05
N ASP A 35 -14.46 -10.88 -8.21
CA ASP A 35 -15.68 -11.43 -7.61
C ASP A 35 -16.10 -12.82 -8.13
N ASP A 36 -15.59 -13.23 -9.29
CA ASP A 36 -15.91 -14.50 -9.96
C ASP A 36 -15.10 -15.71 -9.48
N LEU A 37 -14.18 -15.50 -8.53
CA LEU A 37 -13.26 -16.51 -8.02
C LEU A 37 -13.90 -17.43 -6.96
N SER A 38 -14.70 -18.41 -7.40
CA SER A 38 -15.34 -19.41 -6.51
C SER A 38 -14.39 -20.51 -6.02
N ASP A 39 -13.32 -20.80 -6.77
CA ASP A 39 -12.42 -21.94 -6.51
C ASP A 39 -11.17 -21.57 -5.67
N VAL A 40 -11.26 -20.45 -4.94
CA VAL A 40 -10.16 -19.89 -4.14
C VAL A 40 -10.40 -20.11 -2.65
N VAL A 41 -9.39 -20.63 -1.97
CA VAL A 41 -9.32 -20.78 -0.52
C VAL A 41 -8.28 -19.79 0.02
N VAL A 42 -8.64 -19.11 1.10
CA VAL A 42 -7.76 -18.20 1.81
C VAL A 42 -7.43 -18.79 3.17
N GLU A 43 -6.15 -18.89 3.49
CA GLU A 43 -5.65 -19.28 4.79
C GLU A 43 -5.03 -18.08 5.51
N ALA A 44 -5.59 -17.69 6.64
CA ALA A 44 -5.05 -16.66 7.52
C ALA A 44 -4.06 -17.27 8.51
N HIS A 45 -2.86 -16.69 8.60
CA HIS A 45 -1.83 -17.10 9.55
C HIS A 45 -1.74 -16.10 10.68
N GLY A 46 -1.94 -16.55 11.90
CA GLY A 46 -1.61 -15.80 13.10
C GLY A 46 -0.64 -16.57 13.99
N ALA A 47 -0.34 -16.03 15.17
CA ALA A 47 0.64 -16.64 16.08
C ALA A 47 0.27 -18.10 16.42
N ARG A 48 0.98 -19.06 15.80
CA ARG A 48 0.82 -20.53 15.97
C ARG A 48 -0.59 -21.05 15.64
N ARG A 49 -1.42 -20.27 14.95
CA ARG A 49 -2.77 -20.67 14.50
C ARG A 49 -2.95 -20.34 13.04
N ARG A 50 -3.65 -21.23 12.35
CA ARG A 50 -4.03 -21.05 10.95
C ARG A 50 -5.53 -21.30 10.83
N HIS A 51 -6.16 -20.57 9.93
CA HIS A 51 -7.57 -20.74 9.65
C HIS A 51 -7.79 -20.60 8.14
N ALA A 52 -8.34 -21.62 7.51
CA ALA A 52 -8.60 -21.66 6.08
C ALA A 52 -10.11 -21.72 5.83
N ALA A 53 -10.59 -20.86 4.94
CA ALA A 53 -11.98 -20.83 4.50
C ALA A 53 -12.07 -20.41 3.01
N PRO A 54 -13.17 -20.75 2.32
CA PRO A 54 -13.42 -20.28 0.96
C PRO A 54 -13.45 -18.75 0.89
N LEU A 55 -13.01 -18.20 -0.25
CA LEU A 55 -13.04 -16.76 -0.49
C LEU A 55 -14.46 -16.16 -0.32
N GLU A 56 -15.48 -16.91 -0.72
CA GLU A 56 -16.89 -16.52 -0.58
C GLU A 56 -17.29 -16.29 0.89
N GLU A 57 -16.78 -17.09 1.82
CA GLU A 57 -17.10 -16.97 3.24
C GLU A 57 -16.55 -15.67 3.83
N PHE A 58 -15.30 -15.33 3.47
CA PHE A 58 -14.69 -14.06 3.86
C PHE A 58 -15.38 -12.85 3.21
N ARG A 59 -15.98 -13.01 2.02
CA ARG A 59 -16.78 -11.95 1.37
C ARG A 59 -18.13 -11.76 2.03
N HIS A 60 -18.74 -12.83 2.51
CA HIS A 60 -20.05 -12.77 3.15
C HIS A 60 -20.00 -12.01 4.47
N ASP A 61 -19.20 -12.49 5.43
CA ASP A 61 -18.87 -11.74 6.64
C ASP A 61 -17.47 -12.12 7.17
N PRO A 62 -16.47 -11.23 7.04
CA PRO A 62 -15.12 -11.45 7.57
C PRO A 62 -15.06 -11.71 9.08
N LYS A 63 -16.08 -11.28 9.86
CA LYS A 63 -16.12 -11.48 11.31
C LYS A 63 -16.61 -12.87 11.69
N GLU A 64 -17.52 -13.43 10.91
CA GLU A 64 -18.05 -14.78 11.14
C GLU A 64 -17.09 -15.84 10.59
N ALA A 65 -16.43 -15.53 9.47
CA ALA A 65 -15.43 -16.40 8.87
C ALA A 65 -14.24 -16.65 9.80
N LEU A 66 -13.87 -15.71 10.68
CA LEU A 66 -12.79 -15.92 11.64
C LEU A 66 -13.29 -16.31 13.04
N PRO A 67 -12.58 -17.21 13.75
CA PRO A 67 -12.82 -17.41 15.17
C PRO A 67 -12.68 -16.11 15.96
N ALA A 68 -13.57 -15.87 16.94
CA ALA A 68 -13.61 -14.63 17.72
C ALA A 68 -12.27 -14.28 18.41
N ASP A 69 -11.56 -15.30 18.90
CA ASP A 69 -10.25 -15.16 19.57
C ASP A 69 -9.06 -15.45 18.63
N PHE A 70 -9.22 -15.21 17.32
CA PHE A 70 -8.12 -15.43 16.37
C PHE A 70 -6.99 -14.42 16.63
N PRO A 71 -5.72 -14.88 16.75
CA PRO A 71 -4.60 -13.99 16.97
C PRO A 71 -4.42 -12.98 15.82
N GLU A 72 -3.57 -11.98 16.02
CA GLU A 72 -3.25 -11.03 14.95
C GLU A 72 -2.73 -11.76 13.71
N ILE A 73 -3.32 -11.45 12.55
CA ILE A 73 -2.91 -12.04 11.27
C ILE A 73 -1.59 -11.41 10.82
N THR A 74 -0.58 -12.26 10.64
CA THR A 74 0.77 -11.89 10.16
C THR A 74 0.89 -12.04 8.65
N SER A 75 0.28 -13.07 8.08
CA SER A 75 0.27 -13.30 6.64
C SER A 75 -0.96 -14.07 6.19
N PHE A 76 -1.19 -14.10 4.88
CA PHE A 76 -2.24 -14.86 4.23
C PHE A 76 -1.64 -15.78 3.21
N THR A 77 -2.25 -16.93 3.02
CA THR A 77 -1.94 -17.81 1.92
C THR A 77 -3.16 -17.96 1.04
N VAL A 78 -3.01 -17.66 -0.25
CA VAL A 78 -4.09 -17.80 -1.23
C VAL A 78 -3.83 -19.04 -2.06
N SER A 79 -4.83 -19.89 -2.19
CA SER A 79 -4.76 -21.12 -2.98
C SER A 79 -5.94 -21.24 -3.93
N ARG A 80 -5.68 -21.56 -5.20
CA ARG A 80 -6.71 -21.86 -6.20
C ARG A 80 -6.58 -23.31 -6.63
N MET A 81 -7.69 -24.03 -6.66
CA MET A 81 -7.74 -25.37 -7.26
C MET A 81 -7.99 -25.24 -8.77
N SER A 82 -7.16 -25.88 -9.58
CA SER A 82 -7.31 -25.87 -11.05
C SER A 82 -7.34 -27.28 -11.61
N HIS A 83 -8.30 -27.55 -12.51
CA HIS A 83 -8.35 -28.81 -13.25
C HIS A 83 -7.22 -28.86 -14.27
N LEU A 84 -6.24 -29.75 -14.07
CA LEU A 84 -5.14 -29.91 -15.01
C LEU A 84 -5.49 -30.94 -16.09
N GLY A 85 -5.02 -30.67 -17.31
CA GLY A 85 -5.26 -31.52 -18.46
C GLY A 85 -4.73 -32.95 -18.24
N LEU A 86 -5.52 -33.95 -18.61
CA LEU A 86 -5.20 -35.37 -18.43
C LEU A 86 -4.10 -35.86 -19.38
N GLN A 87 -3.77 -35.09 -20.42
CA GLN A 87 -2.83 -35.49 -21.45
C GLN A 87 -1.39 -35.16 -21.04
N LYS A 88 -0.57 -36.20 -20.84
CA LYS A 88 0.87 -36.11 -20.51
C LYS A 88 1.75 -35.56 -21.66
N THR A 89 1.18 -35.35 -22.84
CA THR A 89 1.90 -34.90 -24.04
C THR A 89 2.07 -33.38 -24.07
N THR A 90 3.20 -32.87 -24.57
CA THR A 90 3.47 -31.43 -24.72
C THR A 90 2.64 -30.77 -25.83
N LYS A 91 2.00 -31.56 -26.71
CA LYS A 91 1.25 -31.04 -27.86
C LYS A 91 -0.25 -31.24 -27.71
N GLY A 92 -0.98 -30.15 -27.47
CA GLY A 92 -2.44 -30.13 -27.44
C GLY A 92 -2.99 -29.05 -26.49
N LYS A 93 -4.19 -28.56 -26.78
CA LYS A 93 -4.91 -27.57 -25.95
C LYS A 93 -5.20 -28.11 -24.54
N ASP A 94 -5.38 -29.42 -24.39
CA ASP A 94 -5.66 -30.09 -23.11
C ASP A 94 -4.42 -30.78 -22.50
N SER A 95 -3.22 -30.32 -22.89
CA SER A 95 -1.99 -30.84 -22.30
C SER A 95 -1.81 -30.33 -20.87
N PHE A 96 -1.31 -31.21 -20.00
CA PHE A 96 -0.98 -30.89 -18.62
C PHE A 96 -0.10 -29.63 -18.52
N ILE A 97 0.96 -29.56 -19.32
CA ILE A 97 1.93 -28.45 -19.32
C ILE A 97 1.23 -27.12 -19.68
N ASN A 98 0.40 -27.11 -20.72
CA ASN A 98 -0.33 -25.91 -21.11
C ASN A 98 -1.33 -25.49 -20.03
N SER A 99 -2.07 -26.44 -19.44
CA SER A 99 -3.01 -26.13 -18.35
C SER A 99 -2.32 -25.54 -17.11
N VAL A 100 -1.08 -25.96 -16.80
CA VAL A 100 -0.31 -25.36 -15.70
C VAL A 100 0.15 -23.95 -16.05
N MET A 101 0.65 -23.72 -17.26
CA MET A 101 1.09 -22.38 -17.68
C MET A 101 -0.07 -21.38 -17.70
N VAL A 102 -1.24 -21.78 -18.22
CA VAL A 102 -2.45 -20.96 -18.19
C VAL A 102 -2.91 -20.69 -16.76
N ALA A 103 -2.92 -21.71 -15.89
CA ALA A 103 -3.29 -21.52 -14.49
C ALA A 103 -2.35 -20.56 -13.75
N LEU A 104 -1.04 -20.60 -14.06
CA LEU A 104 -0.06 -19.65 -13.52
C LEU A 104 -0.31 -18.23 -14.04
N ASP A 105 -0.51 -18.06 -15.35
CA ASP A 105 -0.78 -16.74 -15.94
C ASP A 105 -2.05 -16.11 -15.36
N GLU A 106 -3.12 -16.89 -15.21
CA GLU A 106 -4.37 -16.44 -14.58
C GLU A 106 -4.18 -16.10 -13.09
N PHE A 107 -3.46 -16.95 -12.35
CA PHE A 107 -3.21 -16.71 -10.93
C PHE A 107 -2.33 -15.48 -10.70
N TYR A 108 -1.31 -15.27 -11.52
CA TYR A 108 -0.50 -14.05 -11.48
C TYR A 108 -1.29 -12.83 -11.94
N ALA A 109 -2.15 -12.94 -12.95
CA ALA A 109 -3.03 -11.82 -13.33
C ALA A 109 -3.94 -11.39 -12.17
N MET A 110 -4.46 -12.37 -11.41
CA MET A 110 -5.28 -12.16 -10.21
C MET A 110 -4.51 -11.49 -9.05
N ILE A 111 -3.26 -11.88 -8.79
CA ILE A 111 -2.51 -11.40 -7.61
C ILE A 111 -1.65 -10.17 -7.90
N HIS A 112 -1.08 -10.05 -9.09
CA HIS A 112 0.11 -9.21 -9.32
C HIS A 112 -0.19 -7.71 -9.50
N GLN A 113 -1.42 -7.29 -9.82
CA GLN A 113 -1.64 -5.89 -10.22
C GLN A 113 -1.85 -4.89 -9.07
N ARG A 114 -2.04 -5.31 -7.81
CA ARG A 114 -2.38 -4.37 -6.71
C ARG A 114 -1.79 -4.66 -5.33
N GLN A 115 -0.75 -5.48 -5.24
CA GLN A 115 0.07 -5.64 -4.02
C GLN A 115 0.87 -4.35 -3.75
N ARG A 116 0.18 -3.26 -3.39
CA ARG A 116 0.85 -2.07 -2.85
C ARG A 116 1.39 -2.45 -1.48
N THR A 117 2.72 -2.51 -1.36
CA THR A 117 3.40 -2.56 -0.07
C THR A 117 2.77 -1.51 0.85
N TRP A 118 2.18 -1.96 1.96
CA TRP A 118 1.61 -1.05 2.95
C TRP A 118 2.70 -0.10 3.43
N THR A 119 2.53 1.18 3.14
CA THR A 119 3.43 2.24 3.59
C THR A 119 2.68 2.99 4.69
N PRO A 120 3.24 3.14 5.90
CA PRO A 120 2.58 3.90 6.95
C PRO A 120 2.32 5.33 6.45
N PRO A 121 1.18 5.95 6.82
CA PRO A 121 0.93 7.34 6.48
C PRO A 121 2.06 8.20 7.06
N ALA A 122 2.51 9.20 6.30
CA ALA A 122 3.57 10.09 6.74
C ALA A 122 3.22 10.71 8.12
N PRO A 123 4.15 10.74 9.08
CA PRO A 123 3.90 11.32 10.39
C PRO A 123 3.44 12.76 10.22
N GLN A 124 2.24 13.06 10.71
CA GLN A 124 1.68 14.40 10.60
C GLN A 124 2.52 15.34 11.47
N TYR A 125 3.15 16.33 10.85
CA TYR A 125 3.82 17.40 11.57
C TYR A 125 2.76 18.15 12.37
N ARG A 126 2.79 18.02 13.70
CA ARG A 126 2.02 18.93 14.56
C ARG A 126 2.67 20.29 14.38
N SER A 127 2.01 21.20 13.66
CA SER A 127 2.39 22.60 13.64
C SER A 127 2.52 23.05 15.10
N ARG A 128 3.70 23.55 15.46
CA ARG A 128 3.92 24.23 16.74
C ARG A 128 2.80 25.27 16.88
N PRO A 129 2.15 25.40 18.05
CA PRO A 129 1.23 26.52 18.27
C PRO A 129 1.95 27.81 17.91
N ASP A 130 1.29 28.64 17.10
CA ASP A 130 1.76 29.95 16.68
C ASP A 130 1.88 30.84 17.92
N GLU A 131 3.01 30.74 18.62
CA GLU A 131 3.39 31.71 19.64
C GLU A 131 3.80 32.99 18.93
N ALA A 132 2.81 33.89 18.85
CA ALA A 132 2.98 35.32 18.68
C ALA A 132 3.91 35.73 17.53
N ARG A 133 3.39 35.61 16.29
CA ARG A 133 3.71 36.61 15.29
C ARG A 133 3.17 37.95 15.80
N GLY A 134 4.01 38.72 16.49
CA GLY A 134 3.74 40.11 16.78
C GLY A 134 3.46 40.81 15.46
N ASP A 135 2.23 41.30 15.30
CA ASP A 135 1.87 42.20 14.21
C ASP A 135 2.58 43.54 14.45
N GLU A 136 3.86 43.63 14.07
CA GLU A 136 4.46 44.93 13.76
C GLU A 136 3.93 45.36 12.40
N VAL A 137 2.74 45.96 12.41
CA VAL A 137 2.20 46.73 11.29
C VAL A 137 3.12 47.94 11.11
N TYR A 138 4.12 47.83 10.24
CA TYR A 138 4.84 49.00 9.75
C TYR A 138 3.85 49.85 8.94
N SER A 139 3.32 50.89 9.58
CA SER A 139 2.55 51.92 8.89
C SER A 139 3.48 52.65 7.93
N SER A 140 3.08 52.75 6.67
CA SER A 140 3.84 53.44 5.62
C SER A 140 4.03 54.94 5.90
N GLU A 141 3.30 55.47 6.89
CA GLU A 141 3.37 56.86 7.34
C GLU A 141 4.60 57.13 8.23
N GLU A 142 5.09 56.14 8.99
CA GLU A 142 6.31 56.29 9.82
C GLU A 142 7.59 56.30 8.96
N LEU A 143 7.64 55.48 7.90
CA LEU A 143 8.76 55.46 6.94
C LEU A 143 8.85 56.75 6.11
N ALA A 144 7.71 57.39 5.83
CA ALA A 144 7.66 58.66 5.10
C ALA A 144 8.04 59.86 5.97
N ALA A 145 7.69 59.83 7.26
CA ALA A 145 8.09 60.87 8.22
C ALA A 145 9.60 60.87 8.47
N ALA A 146 10.25 59.70 8.51
CA ALA A 146 11.70 59.60 8.71
C ALA A 146 12.55 60.09 7.52
N ALA A 147 11.96 60.20 6.32
CA ALA A 147 12.68 60.61 5.11
C ALA A 147 12.70 62.14 4.89
N THR A 148 11.97 62.92 5.70
CA THR A 148 11.84 64.38 5.51
C THR A 148 12.24 65.13 6.77
N GLU A 149 13.47 64.95 7.27
CA GLU A 149 14.04 65.87 8.28
C GLU A 149 15.57 65.75 8.40
N ASN A 150 16.31 66.21 7.37
CA ASN A 150 17.20 67.38 7.45
C ASN A 150 18.15 67.47 6.23
N PRO A 151 18.37 68.69 5.69
CA PRO A 151 19.29 68.98 4.61
C PRO A 151 20.69 69.39 5.12
N GLY A 152 21.73 68.96 4.41
CA GLY A 152 23.00 69.68 4.34
C GLY A 152 24.11 69.22 5.28
N GLU A 153 25.03 68.40 4.76
CA GLU A 153 26.46 68.59 4.96
C GLU A 153 27.22 67.93 3.80
N LEU A 154 27.85 68.75 2.96
CA LEU A 154 28.78 68.30 1.93
C LEU A 154 30.11 68.02 2.61
N GLU A 155 30.36 66.78 3.01
CA GLU A 155 31.68 66.37 3.48
C GLU A 155 32.57 66.01 2.28
N GLU A 156 33.61 66.80 2.13
CA GLU A 156 34.59 66.87 1.05
C GLU A 156 35.44 65.58 0.98
N LEU A 157 35.48 64.92 -0.17
CA LEU A 157 36.37 63.78 -0.43
C LEU A 157 37.84 64.25 -0.43
N PRO A 158 38.75 63.70 0.39
CA PRO A 158 40.17 63.97 0.19
C PRO A 158 40.66 63.27 -1.09
N ALA A 159 41.23 64.06 -2.01
CA ALA A 159 41.82 63.58 -3.25
C ALA A 159 43.01 62.63 -3.00
N PRO A 160 43.24 61.62 -3.87
CA PRO A 160 44.41 60.76 -3.78
C PRO A 160 45.68 61.56 -4.14
N THR A 161 46.65 61.56 -3.23
CA THR A 161 47.99 62.11 -3.44
C THR A 161 48.70 61.35 -4.57
N PRO A 162 49.27 62.02 -5.58
CA PRO A 162 50.16 61.37 -6.53
C PRO A 162 51.56 61.25 -5.92
N GLU A 163 52.01 60.04 -5.62
CA GLU A 163 53.44 59.79 -5.40
C GLU A 163 54.09 59.49 -6.76
N GLY A 164 55.17 60.24 -7.03
CA GLY A 164 55.95 60.20 -8.28
C GLY A 164 57.06 59.18 -8.31
#